data_AF-A0A060CBS2-F1
#
_entry.id   AF-A0A060CBS2-F1
#
_cell.length_a   1.000
_cell.length_b   1.000
_cell.length_c   1.000
_cell.angle_alpha   90.00
_cell.angle_beta   90.00
_cell.angle_gamma   90.00
#
_symmetry.space_group_name_H-M   'P 1'
#
loop_
_entity.id
_entity.type
_entity.pdbx_description
1 polymer ?
#
loop_
_entity_poly.entity_id
_entity_poly.type
_entity_poly.pdbx_seq_one_letter_code
_entity_poly.pdbx_strand_id
1 'polypeptide(L)' 'EAKNSWLTGTAAWNYYAITQWIFGIRPEYAGLRVAPVVPERWTGFTASRVFRGVTYDISVKRNGAGNTVSLVVD' A
#
# COMPACT_ATOMS: atom_id res chain seq x y z
N GLU A 1 25.89 12.43 -9.73
CA GLU A 1 25.22 11.99 -10.97
C GLU A 1 24.86 10.51 -10.85
N ALA A 2 23.59 10.15 -11.03
CA ALA A 2 23.15 8.75 -10.97
C ALA A 2 23.54 8.05 -12.27
N LYS A 3 24.40 7.03 -12.19
CA LYS A 3 25.06 6.44 -13.37
C LYS A 3 24.20 5.43 -14.14
N ASN A 4 23.18 4.83 -13.51
CA ASN A 4 22.29 3.82 -14.11
C ASN A 4 20.83 4.17 -13.78
N SER A 5 20.30 5.19 -14.43
CA SER A 5 19.05 5.85 -14.05
C SER A 5 17.76 5.08 -14.40
N TRP A 6 17.79 4.16 -15.36
CA TRP A 6 16.58 3.51 -15.90
C TRP A 6 16.56 1.98 -15.77
N LEU A 7 17.62 1.29 -16.17
CA LEU A 7 17.69 -0.17 -16.15
C LEU A 7 18.24 -0.65 -14.80
N THR A 8 17.39 -0.57 -13.77
CA THR A 8 17.71 -1.08 -12.44
C THR A 8 16.51 -1.78 -11.82
N GLY A 9 16.77 -2.86 -11.09
CA GLY A 9 15.78 -3.51 -10.23
C GLY A 9 15.23 -2.60 -9.12
N THR A 10 15.86 -1.46 -8.85
CA THR A 10 15.40 -0.47 -7.87
C THR A 10 13.95 -0.04 -8.10
N ALA A 11 13.51 0.10 -9.36
CA ALA A 11 12.14 0.49 -9.67
C ALA A 11 11.13 -0.59 -9.27
N ALA A 12 11.41 -1.85 -9.64
CA ALA A 12 10.56 -2.99 -9.28
C ALA A 12 10.47 -3.17 -7.76
N TRP A 13 11.62 -3.08 -7.06
CA TRP A 13 11.66 -3.18 -5.60
C TRP A 13 10.99 -2.00 -4.90
N ASN A 14 11.11 -0.78 -5.42
CA ASN A 14 10.38 0.37 -4.88
C ASN A 14 8.88 0.22 -5.06
N TYR A 15 8.42 -0.23 -6.24
CA TYR A 15 7.00 -0.49 -6.46
C TYR A 15 6.47 -1.53 -5.48
N TYR A 16 7.20 -2.64 -5.30
CA TYR A 16 6.86 -3.68 -4.32
C TYR A 16 6.80 -3.14 -2.88
N ALA A 17 7.83 -2.41 -2.44
CA ALA A 17 7.90 -1.84 -1.10
C ALA A 17 6.78 -0.83 -0.84
N ILE A 18 6.55 0.11 -1.77
CA ILE A 18 5.56 1.17 -1.61
C ILE A 18 4.15 0.57 -1.58
N THR A 19 3.81 -0.29 -2.53
CA THR A 19 2.45 -0.82 -2.64
C THR A 19 2.11 -1.84 -1.55
N GLN A 20 3.01 -2.80 -1.30
CA GLN A 20 2.69 -3.96 -0.44
C GLN A 20 3.03 -3.76 1.04
N TRP A 21 3.93 -2.82 1.35
CA TRP A 21 4.46 -2.65 2.71
C TRP A 21 4.24 -1.26 3.28
N ILE A 22 4.43 -0.18 2.49
CA ILE A 22 4.11 1.19 2.96
C ILE A 22 2.60 1.43 2.94
N PHE A 23 1.96 1.25 1.78
CA PHE A 23 0.49 1.28 1.70
C PHE A 23 -0.14 0.01 2.29
N GLY A 24 0.64 -1.06 2.37
CA GLY A 24 0.22 -2.29 3.03
C GLY A 24 -0.89 -3.06 2.29
N ILE A 25 -1.08 -2.79 0.99
CA ILE A 25 -2.09 -3.44 0.16
C ILE A 25 -1.42 -4.59 -0.57
N ARG A 26 -1.62 -5.83 -0.09
CA ARG A 26 -0.92 -7.00 -0.64
C ARG A 26 -1.81 -8.22 -0.77
N PRO A 27 -1.64 -8.99 -1.86
CA PRO A 27 -2.32 -10.27 -2.00
C PRO A 27 -1.74 -11.27 -0.99
N GLU A 28 -2.63 -12.01 -0.33
CA GLU A 28 -2.32 -13.19 0.49
C GLU A 28 -3.12 -14.38 -0.06
N TYR A 29 -2.82 -15.61 0.39
CA TYR A 29 -3.51 -16.80 -0.10
C TYR A 29 -5.04 -16.70 0.05
N ALA A 30 -5.48 -16.22 1.22
CA ALA A 30 -6.89 -16.12 1.59
C ALA A 30 -7.59 -14.86 1.06
N GLY A 31 -6.87 -13.85 0.56
CA GLY A 31 -7.52 -12.60 0.15
C GLY A 31 -6.56 -11.44 -0.06
N LEU A 32 -7.09 -10.22 0.05
CA LEU A 32 -6.32 -8.98 -0.04
C LEU A 32 -6.14 -8.40 1.35
N ARG A 33 -4.89 -8.30 1.83
CA ARG A 33 -4.57 -7.66 3.10
C ARG A 33 -4.44 -6.16 2.92
N VAL A 34 -4.96 -5.41 3.90
CA VAL A 34 -4.79 -3.97 4.05
C VAL A 34 -4.17 -3.71 5.43
N ALA A 35 -2.89 -3.33 5.45
CA ALA A 35 -2.12 -3.08 6.67
C ALA A 35 -1.13 -1.90 6.49
N PRO A 36 -1.64 -0.66 6.37
CA PRO A 36 -0.82 0.51 6.05
C PRO A 36 0.18 0.86 7.17
N VAL A 37 1.39 1.25 6.78
CA VAL A 37 2.47 1.74 7.67
C VAL A 37 2.98 3.06 7.14
N VAL A 38 2.05 4.00 6.94
CA VAL A 38 2.34 5.32 6.36
C VAL A 38 2.91 6.28 7.41
N PRO A 39 3.72 7.27 7.00
CA PRO A 39 4.24 8.30 7.90
C PRO A 39 3.14 8.99 8.73
N GLU A 40 3.44 9.37 9.97
CA GLU A 40 2.48 10.05 10.86
C GLU A 40 1.98 11.38 10.30
N ARG A 41 2.79 12.05 9.49
CA ARG A 41 2.43 13.32 8.83
C ARG A 41 1.33 13.18 7.77
N TRP A 42 0.93 11.97 7.38
CA TRP A 42 -0.16 11.76 6.43
C TRP A 42 -1.48 11.59 7.18
N THR A 43 -2.50 12.34 6.77
CA THR A 43 -3.87 12.18 7.28
C THR A 43 -4.55 10.91 6.78
N GLY A 44 -4.06 10.34 5.67
CA GLY A 44 -4.65 9.19 5.01
C GLY A 44 -4.23 9.12 3.54
N PHE A 45 -4.79 8.16 2.83
CA PHE A 45 -4.65 8.05 1.38
C PHE A 45 -5.84 7.28 0.79
N THR A 46 -6.01 7.38 -0.52
CA THR A 46 -6.92 6.53 -1.29
C THR A 46 -6.12 5.71 -2.31
N ALA A 47 -6.59 4.51 -2.59
CA ALA A 47 -6.00 3.63 -3.59
C ALA A 47 -7.09 2.81 -4.28
N SER A 48 -6.95 2.60 -5.58
CA SER A 48 -7.76 1.63 -6.32
C SER A 48 -6.90 0.43 -6.68
N ARG A 49 -7.36 -0.77 -6.32
CA ARG A 49 -6.63 -2.02 -6.55
C ARG A 49 -7.53 -3.05 -7.19
N VAL A 50 -7.17 -3.49 -8.40
CA VAL A 50 -7.75 -4.68 -9.00
C VAL A 50 -7.10 -5.93 -8.40
N PHE A 51 -7.91 -6.82 -7.83
CA PHE A 51 -7.47 -8.11 -7.32
C PHE A 51 -8.53 -9.18 -7.64
N ARG A 52 -8.10 -10.25 -8.31
CA ARG A 52 -8.97 -11.36 -8.74
C ARG A 52 -10.23 -10.91 -9.50
N GLY A 53 -10.07 -9.91 -10.38
CA GLY A 53 -11.16 -9.38 -11.22
C GLY A 53 -12.09 -8.37 -10.53
N VAL A 54 -11.88 -8.10 -9.25
CA VAL A 54 -12.66 -7.11 -8.48
C VAL A 54 -11.82 -5.86 -8.26
N THR A 55 -12.42 -4.69 -8.44
CA THR A 55 -11.82 -3.41 -8.08
C THR A 55 -12.16 -3.08 -6.64
N TYR A 56 -11.13 -2.90 -5.82
CA TYR A 56 -11.25 -2.43 -4.44
C TYR A 56 -10.87 -0.96 -4.39
N ASP A 57 -11.83 -0.11 -4.01
CA ASP A 57 -11.57 1.29 -3.70
C ASP A 57 -11.34 1.43 -2.20
N ILE A 58 -10.09 1.69 -1.83
CA ILE A 58 -9.61 1.65 -0.45
C ILE A 58 -9.38 3.08 0.03
N SER A 59 -10.07 3.47 1.11
CA SER A 59 -9.84 4.74 1.79
C SER A 59 -9.23 4.48 3.17
N VAL A 60 -8.03 4.99 3.39
CA VAL A 60 -7.33 4.91 4.67
C VAL A 60 -7.31 6.28 5.32
N LYS A 61 -7.70 6.36 6.59
CA LYS A 61 -7.57 7.55 7.44
C LYS A 61 -6.71 7.20 8.65
N ARG A 62 -5.75 8.06 8.98
CA ARG A 62 -4.93 7.93 10.19
C ARG A 62 -5.65 8.57 11.36
N ASN A 63 -5.93 7.77 12.39
CA ASN A 63 -6.52 8.22 13.65
C ASN A 63 -5.55 7.92 14.80
N GLY A 64 -4.60 8.83 15.04
CA GLY A 64 -3.59 8.70 16.09
C GLY A 64 -2.31 7.98 15.66
N ALA A 65 -1.52 7.62 16.67
CA ALA A 65 -0.21 6.97 16.52
C ALA A 65 -0.34 5.44 16.41
N GLY A 66 0.72 4.80 15.90
CA GLY A 66 0.77 3.36 15.69
C GLY A 66 0.14 2.89 14.38
N ASN A 67 -0.03 1.56 14.25
CA ASN A 67 -0.39 0.86 13.01
C ASN A 67 -1.54 -0.16 13.20
N THR A 68 -2.31 -0.04 14.28
CA THR A 68 -3.52 -0.87 14.47
C THR A 68 -4.56 -0.49 13.44
N VAL A 69 -5.19 -1.48 12.81
CA VAL A 69 -6.15 -1.27 11.73
C VAL A 69 -7.55 -1.64 12.21
N SER A 70 -8.50 -0.74 11.98
CA SER A 70 -9.94 -1.04 11.96
C SER A 70 -10.39 -1.06 10.50
N LEU A 71 -11.07 -2.12 10.09
CA LEU A 71 -11.47 -2.36 8.70
C LEU A 71 -13.00 -2.49 8.63
N VAL A 72 -13.60 -1.78 7.69
CA VAL A 72 -15.02 -1.89 7.33
C VAL A 72 -15.08 -2.25 5.85
N VAL A 73 -15.92 -3.23 5.50
CA VAL A 73 -16.11 -3.73 4.14
C VAL A 73 -17.61 -3.80 3.89
N ASP A 74 -18.05 -3.29 2.74
CA ASP A 74 -19.43 -3.35 2.26
C ASP A 74 -19.77 -4.71 1.60
#